data_AF-A0A7J2PQB5-F1
#
_entry.id   AF-A0A7J2PQB5-F1
#
_cell.length_a   1.000
_cell.length_b   1.000
_cell.length_c   1.000
_cell.angle_alpha   90.00
_cell.angle_beta   90.00
_cell.angle_gamma   90.00
#
_symmetry.space_group_name_H-M   'P 1'
#
loop_
_entity.id
_entity.type
_entity.pdbx_description
1 polymer ?
#
loop_
_entity_poly.entity_id
_entity_poly.type
_entity_poly.pdbx_seq_one_letter_code
_entity_poly.pdbx_strand_id
1 'polypeptide(L)'
;MKPNCFECSYSRDIPGNANISCHHPAFKEIHNNPMAKLMGMFASVGRSAPLQIHTDGIKVRGDPHGIKNGWFNHPLSFDPTWLEECNGFKGVEEKLQK
;
A
#
# COMPACT_ATOMS: atom_id res chain seq x y z
N MET A 1 5.72 6.56 16.24
CA MET A 1 6.76 6.62 15.19
C MET A 1 6.16 6.06 13.91
N LYS A 2 6.39 6.72 12.76
CA LYS A 2 5.87 6.24 11.46
C LYS A 2 6.61 4.97 11.05
N PRO A 3 5.92 3.87 10.67
CA PRO A 3 6.60 2.65 10.25
C PRO A 3 7.27 2.84 8.89
N ASN A 4 8.45 2.25 8.72
CA ASN A 4 9.18 2.28 7.46
C ASN A 4 8.71 1.13 6.55
N CYS A 5 7.76 1.39 5.64
CA CYS A 5 7.24 0.32 4.77
C CYS A 5 8.28 -0.33 3.87
N PHE A 6 9.42 0.31 3.59
CA PHE A 6 10.53 -0.34 2.85
C PHE A 6 11.11 -1.53 3.61
N GLU A 7 11.03 -1.52 4.94
CA GLU A 7 11.49 -2.59 5.84
C GLU A 7 10.35 -3.52 6.29
N CYS A 8 9.18 -3.44 5.63
CA CYS A 8 8.05 -4.29 5.95
C CYS A 8 8.16 -5.63 5.23
N SER A 9 7.94 -6.73 5.94
CA SER A 9 7.86 -8.10 5.42
C SER A 9 6.80 -8.28 4.31
N TYR A 10 5.80 -7.40 4.28
CA TYR A 10 4.71 -7.40 3.31
C TYR A 10 4.94 -6.45 2.12
N SER A 11 6.01 -5.66 2.13
CA SER A 11 6.38 -4.79 1.02
C SER A 11 6.81 -5.60 -0.21
N ARG A 12 6.41 -5.17 -1.39
CA ARG A 12 6.88 -5.72 -2.68
C ARG A 12 7.20 -4.57 -3.63
N ASP A 13 8.26 -4.75 -4.39
CA ASP A 13 8.63 -3.83 -5.46
C ASP A 13 7.66 -3.97 -6.63
N ILE A 14 7.37 -2.84 -7.28
CA ILE A 14 6.60 -2.79 -8.51
C ILE A 14 7.60 -2.57 -9.66
N PRO A 15 7.78 -3.55 -10.57
CA PRO A 15 8.75 -3.42 -11.66
C PRO A 15 8.56 -2.15 -12.49
N GLY A 16 9.63 -1.37 -12.65
CA GLY A 16 9.61 -0.12 -13.41
C GLY A 16 8.91 1.05 -12.72
N ASN A 17 8.58 0.95 -11.44
CA ASN A 17 7.96 2.00 -10.64
C ASN A 17 8.76 2.22 -9.34
N ALA A 18 8.84 3.46 -8.87
CA ALA A 18 9.49 3.79 -7.59
C ALA A 18 8.57 3.49 -6.38
N ASN A 19 7.28 3.31 -6.62
CA ASN A 19 6.31 2.92 -5.60
C ASN A 19 6.43 1.45 -5.22
N ILE A 20 5.90 1.11 -4.04
CA ILE A 20 5.78 -0.26 -3.55
C ILE A 20 4.31 -0.69 -3.46
N SER A 21 4.07 -2.00 -3.33
CA SER A 21 2.77 -2.57 -3.01
C SER A 21 2.79 -3.29 -1.65
N CYS A 22 1.64 -3.33 -0.99
CA CYS A 22 1.44 -3.99 0.30
C CYS A 22 0.73 -5.33 0.11
N HIS A 23 1.41 -6.43 0.40
CA HIS A 23 0.88 -7.80 0.31
C HIS A 23 0.49 -8.37 1.68
N HIS A 24 0.06 -7.52 2.62
CA HIS A 24 -0.43 -7.99 3.92
C HIS A 24 -1.67 -8.88 3.69
N PRO A 25 -1.82 -10.04 4.38
CA PRO A 25 -2.92 -10.99 4.16
C PRO A 25 -4.32 -10.38 4.23
N ALA A 26 -4.50 -9.34 5.04
CA ALA A 26 -5.77 -8.59 5.15
C ALA A 26 -6.23 -7.90 3.85
N PHE A 27 -5.34 -7.76 2.85
CA PHE A 27 -5.65 -7.20 1.53
C PHE A 27 -5.68 -8.26 0.42
N LYS A 28 -5.66 -9.56 0.76
CA LYS A 28 -5.62 -10.67 -0.20
C LYS A 28 -6.74 -10.57 -1.25
N GLU A 29 -7.96 -10.23 -0.84
CA GLU A 29 -9.10 -10.13 -1.76
C GLU A 29 -8.95 -8.98 -2.77
N ILE A 30 -8.34 -7.86 -2.38
CA ILE A 30 -8.05 -6.75 -3.29
C ILE A 30 -7.02 -7.15 -4.33
N HIS A 31 -5.99 -7.90 -3.93
CA HIS A 31 -5.01 -8.45 -4.86
C HIS A 31 -5.59 -9.53 -5.77
N ASN A 32 -6.63 -10.25 -5.35
CA ASN A 32 -7.27 -11.26 -6.19
C ASN A 32 -8.36 -10.69 -7.10
N ASN A 33 -8.79 -9.43 -6.86
CA ASN A 33 -9.82 -8.80 -7.66
C ASN A 33 -9.22 -8.10 -8.90
N PRO A 34 -9.49 -8.60 -10.13
CA PRO A 34 -8.94 -8.03 -11.36
C PRO A 34 -9.42 -6.59 -11.62
N MET A 35 -10.65 -6.25 -11.22
CA MET A 35 -11.17 -4.89 -11.36
C MET A 35 -10.49 -3.94 -10.40
N ALA A 36 -10.21 -4.36 -9.16
CA ALA A 36 -9.49 -3.53 -8.19
C ALA A 36 -8.05 -3.25 -8.67
N LYS A 37 -7.36 -4.27 -9.20
CA LYS A 37 -6.04 -4.11 -9.82
C LYS A 37 -6.07 -3.14 -11.00
N LEU A 38 -7.05 -3.29 -11.90
CA LEU A 38 -7.21 -2.41 -13.06
C LEU A 38 -7.45 -0.96 -12.62
N MET A 39 -8.38 -0.74 -11.70
CA MET A 39 -8.67 0.59 -11.14
C MET A 39 -7.45 1.18 -10.42
N GLY A 40 -6.68 0.36 -9.69
CA GLY A 40 -5.45 0.79 -9.05
C GLY A 40 -4.37 1.21 -10.04
N MET A 41 -4.25 0.53 -11.19
CA MET A 41 -3.34 0.94 -12.25
C MET A 41 -3.74 2.30 -12.82
N PHE A 42 -5.01 2.51 -13.18
CA PHE A 42 -5.50 3.80 -13.66
C PHE A 42 -5.31 4.92 -12.63
N ALA A 43 -5.50 4.62 -11.34
CA ALA A 43 -5.35 5.59 -10.27
C ALA A 43 -3.89 6.04 -10.11
N SER A 44 -2.96 5.10 -10.25
CA SER A 44 -1.51 5.36 -10.12
C SER A 44 -0.94 6.23 -11.25
N VAL A 45 -1.68 6.39 -12.35
CA VAL A 45 -1.33 7.27 -13.47
C VAL A 45 -2.27 8.48 -13.61
N GLY A 46 -3.05 8.78 -12.57
CA GLY A 46 -3.94 9.95 -12.53
C GLY A 46 -5.13 9.87 -13.51
N ARG A 47 -5.52 8.66 -13.94
CA ARG A 47 -6.66 8.42 -14.84
C ARG A 47 -7.94 8.03 -14.09
N SER A 48 -7.83 7.69 -12.81
CA SER A 48 -8.97 7.47 -11.91
C SER A 48 -8.61 7.94 -10.49
N ALA A 49 -9.61 8.00 -9.61
CA ALA A 49 -9.38 8.33 -8.21
C ALA A 49 -8.59 7.22 -7.49
N PRO A 50 -7.70 7.57 -6.53
CA PRO A 50 -6.98 6.62 -5.69
C PRO A 50 -7.95 5.72 -4.91
N LEU A 51 -7.63 4.44 -4.81
CA LEU A 51 -8.37 3.49 -3.99
C LEU A 51 -7.87 3.60 -2.55
N GLN A 52 -8.70 4.13 -1.65
CA GLN A 52 -8.45 4.09 -0.21
C GLN A 52 -9.21 2.91 0.38
N ILE A 53 -8.59 1.73 0.37
CA ILE A 53 -9.26 0.51 0.83
C ILE A 53 -9.11 0.34 2.34
N HIS A 54 -10.23 0.14 3.01
CA HIS A 54 -10.30 -0.25 4.42
C HIS A 54 -10.56 -1.75 4.55
N THR A 55 -9.91 -2.39 5.52
CA THR A 55 -10.10 -3.81 5.86
C THR A 55 -10.16 -3.95 7.38
N ASP A 56 -10.81 -5.00 7.87
CA ASP A 56 -10.94 -5.21 9.31
C ASP A 56 -9.58 -5.50 9.95
N GLY A 57 -9.30 -4.83 11.06
CA GLY A 57 -8.08 -5.03 11.86
C GLY A 57 -6.83 -4.29 11.36
N ILE A 58 -6.83 -3.74 10.15
CA ILE A 58 -5.70 -2.95 9.63
C ILE A 58 -6.14 -1.52 9.29
N LYS A 59 -5.59 -0.56 10.03
CA LYS A 59 -5.73 0.86 9.80
C LYS A 59 -4.52 1.37 9.03
N VAL A 60 -4.78 1.99 7.88
CA VAL A 60 -3.79 2.72 7.09
C VAL A 60 -4.32 4.11 6.83
N ARG A 61 -3.50 5.14 7.06
CA ARG A 61 -3.81 6.53 6.73
C ARG A 61 -2.68 7.11 5.89
N GLY A 62 -3.04 7.68 4.75
CA GLY A 62 -2.13 8.42 3.88
C GLY A 62 -2.35 9.92 4.02
N ASP A 63 -1.31 10.68 3.71
CA ASP A 63 -1.36 12.13 3.61
C ASP A 63 -2.32 12.55 2.48
N PRO A 64 -3.23 13.51 2.72
CA PRO A 64 -4.23 13.93 1.73
C PRO A 64 -3.64 14.44 0.41
N HIS A 65 -2.46 15.08 0.45
CA HIS A 65 -1.77 15.56 -0.75
C HIS A 65 -1.26 14.38 -1.59
N GLY A 66 -0.63 13.39 -0.94
CA GLY A 66 -0.18 12.16 -1.61
C GLY A 66 -1.34 11.37 -2.22
N ILE A 67 -2.46 11.28 -1.52
CA ILE A 67 -3.68 10.63 -2.02
C ILE A 67 -4.22 11.38 -3.24
N LYS A 68 -4.44 12.70 -3.12
CA LYS A 68 -5.03 13.52 -4.18
C LYS A 68 -4.27 13.44 -5.52
N ASN A 69 -2.94 13.32 -5.46
CA ASN A 69 -2.09 13.21 -6.65
C ASN A 69 -1.88 11.77 -7.15
N GLY A 70 -2.50 10.77 -6.51
CA GLY A 70 -2.35 9.36 -6.87
C GLY A 70 -1.03 8.72 -6.43
N TRP A 71 -0.21 9.42 -5.65
CA TRP A 71 1.08 8.92 -5.14
C TRP A 71 0.91 7.97 -3.96
N PHE A 72 -0.24 7.99 -3.29
CA PHE A 72 -0.57 7.09 -2.20
C PHE A 72 -1.86 6.29 -2.49
N ASN A 73 -1.73 5.20 -3.25
CA ASN A 73 -2.81 4.29 -3.62
C ASN A 73 -2.63 2.91 -2.98
N HIS A 74 -2.65 2.89 -1.64
CA HIS A 74 -2.50 1.68 -0.83
C HIS A 74 -3.75 0.77 -0.92
N PRO A 75 -3.61 -0.56 -1.08
CA PRO A 75 -2.39 -1.38 -0.96
C PRO A 75 -1.69 -1.67 -2.29
N LEU A 76 -2.18 -1.13 -3.41
CA LEU A 76 -1.79 -1.59 -4.75
C LEU A 76 -0.50 -0.92 -5.27
N SER A 77 -0.33 0.38 -5.02
CA SER A 77 0.83 1.16 -5.46
C SER A 77 0.91 2.46 -4.66
N PHE A 78 1.91 2.61 -3.82
CA PHE A 78 2.07 3.83 -3.03
C PHE A 78 3.53 4.12 -2.73
N ASP A 79 3.85 5.41 -2.61
CA ASP A 79 5.11 5.87 -2.05
C ASP A 79 4.97 5.98 -0.51
N PRO A 80 5.76 5.22 0.27
CA PRO A 80 5.75 5.24 1.73
C PRO A 80 5.99 6.60 2.36
N THR A 81 6.58 7.56 1.63
CA THR A 81 6.76 8.94 2.07
C THR A 81 5.44 9.59 2.47
N TRP A 82 4.34 9.21 1.81
CA TRP A 82 3.00 9.73 2.09
C TRP A 82 2.21 8.93 3.13
N LEU A 83 2.78 7.89 3.73
CA LEU A 83 2.14 7.17 4.84
C LEU A 83 2.14 8.03 6.11
N GLU A 84 1.02 8.10 6.82
CA GLU A 84 0.95 8.74 8.16
C GLU A 84 0.82 7.70 9.28
N GLU A 85 0.00 6.66 9.08
CA GLU A 85 -0.32 5.66 10.10
C GLU A 85 -0.48 4.29 9.45
N CYS A 86 0.09 3.25 10.06
CA CYS A 86 -0.16 1.85 9.71
C CYS A 86 0.03 0.98 10.96
N ASN A 87 -0.95 0.16 11.32
CA ASN A 87 -0.85 -0.82 12.42
C ASN A 87 -0.55 -2.25 11.93
N GLY A 88 -0.42 -2.45 10.60
CA GLY A 88 -0.13 -3.74 9.97
C GLY A 88 1.34 -3.96 9.63
N PHE A 89 2.24 -3.11 10.13
CA PHE A 89 3.66 -3.22 9.88
C PHE A 89 4.24 -4.46 10.58
N LYS A 90 5.09 -5.20 9.87
CA LYS A 90 5.89 -6.29 10.43
C LYS A 90 7.31 -6.18 9.87
N GLY A 91 8.29 -5.95 10.74
CA GLY A 91 9.68 -5.79 10.32
C GLY A 91 10.23 -7.04 9.63
N VAL A 92 11.20 -6.90 8.73
CA VAL A 92 11.87 -8.07 8.11
C VAL A 92 12.59 -8.92 9.17
N GLU A 93 13.15 -8.31 10.22
CA GLU A 93 13.82 -9.02 11.31
C GLU A 93 12.87 -9.89 12.15
N GLU A 94 11.63 -9.42 12.37
CA GLU A 94 10.57 -10.19 13.03
C GLU A 94 10.07 -11.40 12.22
N LYS A 95 10.54 -11.54 10.96
CA LYS A 95 10.26 -12.68 10.10
C LYS A 95 11.25 -13.83 10.30
N LEU A 96 12.43 -13.57 10.85
CA LEU A 96 13.50 -14.56 11.07
C LEU A 96 13.43 -15.26 12.43
N GLN A 97 12.57 -14.78 13.33
CA GLN A 97 12.39 -15.33 14.69
C GLN A 97 11.15 -16.24 14.83
N LYS A 98 10.50 -16.61 13.73
CA LYS A 98 9.37 -17.54 13.67
C LYS A 98 9.64 -18.63 12.64
#